data_AF-A0A9P9U664-F1
#
_entry.id   AF-A0A9P9U664-F1
#
_cell.length_a   1.000
_cell.length_b   1.000
_cell.length_c   1.000
_cell.angle_alpha   90.00
_cell.angle_beta   90.00
_cell.angle_gamma   90.00
#
_symmetry.space_group_name_H-M   'P 1'
#
loop_
_entity.id
_entity.type
_entity.pdbx_description
1 polymer ?
#
loop_
_entity_poly.entity_id
_entity_poly.type
_entity_poly.pdbx_seq_one_letter_code
_entity_poly.pdbx_strand_id
1 'polypeptide(L)'
;MASSPATTSSTQDAQTKNQDQNNLLEITNSTAIPRTRLSDYYSTIPRTSYSSDWAGYLFPCTYTDSLPDWSFFLGSAPETNITVSSNSNKAEPKMELDPEPQGEGNGMKEDGFYYKGTVPGRYMNYGEANATWCYGGMQSSEDIGFSVFGGVLLKAQFVVFDLGGMRVGFAGKDLLEEEGMVGKGEVRV
;
A
#
# COMPACT_ATOMS: atom_id res chain seq x y z
N MET A 1 3.50 13.93 60.65
CA MET A 1 2.51 13.51 59.63
C MET A 1 3.20 13.56 58.29
N ALA A 2 3.70 12.41 57.83
CA ALA A 2 4.41 12.28 56.56
C ALA A 2 3.43 11.68 55.55
N SER A 3 3.08 12.42 54.50
CA SER A 3 2.28 11.92 53.38
C SER A 3 3.22 11.51 52.25
N SER A 4 3.30 10.21 51.97
CA SER A 4 3.88 9.68 50.73
C SER A 4 3.06 10.14 49.53
N PRO A 5 3.69 10.53 48.40
CA PRO A 5 3.09 10.32 47.10
C PRO A 5 3.40 8.90 46.63
N ALA A 6 2.33 8.16 46.30
CA ALA A 6 2.40 6.84 45.73
C ALA A 6 3.04 6.89 44.33
N THR A 7 4.13 6.14 44.17
CA THR A 7 4.62 5.70 42.87
C THR A 7 3.57 4.82 42.22
N THR A 8 2.98 5.27 41.10
CA THR A 8 2.25 4.39 40.19
C THR A 8 2.95 4.43 38.85
N SER A 9 3.75 3.40 38.61
CA SER A 9 4.18 3.03 37.27
C SER A 9 3.01 2.37 36.56
N SER A 10 2.51 2.97 35.48
CA SER A 10 1.77 2.25 34.45
C SER A 10 2.53 2.40 33.15
N THR A 11 3.35 1.38 32.86
CA THR A 11 3.67 0.85 31.52
C THR A 11 3.31 1.76 30.34
N GLN A 12 4.27 2.59 29.92
CA GLN A 12 4.32 3.22 28.60
C GLN A 12 5.21 2.42 27.62
N ASP A 13 5.43 1.13 27.89
CA ASP A 13 6.19 0.24 27.03
C ASP A 13 5.21 -0.71 26.33
N ALA A 14 5.17 -0.65 24.98
CA ALA A 14 4.46 -1.53 24.04
C ALA A 14 3.11 -1.06 23.41
N GLN A 15 2.90 0.24 23.18
CA GLN A 15 1.82 0.70 22.27
C GLN A 15 2.26 1.59 21.09
N THR A 16 3.56 1.80 20.87
CA THR A 16 4.06 2.57 19.70
C THR A 16 4.59 1.70 18.56
N LYS A 17 4.26 0.40 18.56
CA LYS A 17 4.47 -0.51 17.42
C LYS A 17 3.11 -1.05 17.03
N ASN A 18 2.76 -0.96 15.73
CA ASN A 18 1.58 -1.56 15.08
C ASN A 18 0.31 -0.69 14.93
N GLN A 19 0.41 0.59 14.59
CA GLN A 19 -0.66 1.20 13.79
C GLN A 19 -0.55 0.84 12.29
N ASP A 20 0.64 0.47 11.81
CA ASP A 20 0.90 0.09 10.41
C ASP A 20 0.72 -1.41 10.10
N GLN A 21 0.31 -2.24 11.06
CA GLN A 21 0.42 -3.71 10.92
C GLN A 21 -0.89 -4.48 10.75
N ASN A 22 -2.02 -3.78 10.76
CA ASN A 22 -3.30 -4.39 10.44
C ASN A 22 -3.79 -3.77 9.14
N ASN A 23 -3.54 -4.43 8.01
CA ASN A 23 -4.18 -4.09 6.74
C ASN A 23 -5.36 -5.05 6.53
N LEU A 24 -6.53 -4.51 6.19
CA LEU A 24 -7.70 -5.31 5.88
C LEU A 24 -7.80 -5.51 4.38
N LEU A 25 -8.03 -6.75 3.95
CA LEU A 25 -8.48 -7.05 2.59
C LEU A 25 -9.99 -7.15 2.63
N GLU A 26 -10.66 -6.21 1.98
CA GLU A 26 -12.11 -6.14 1.97
C GLU A 26 -12.57 -5.99 0.52
N ILE A 27 -13.71 -6.58 0.18
CA ILE A 27 -14.35 -6.38 -1.13
C ILE A 27 -15.11 -5.04 -1.19
N THR A 28 -14.57 -3.99 -0.57
CA THR A 28 -15.04 -2.62 -0.79
C THR A 28 -14.74 -2.21 -2.23
N ASN A 29 -15.48 -1.28 -2.82
CA ASN A 29 -15.12 -0.84 -4.17
C ASN A 29 -13.85 0.03 -4.19
N SER A 30 -13.56 0.84 -3.16
CA SER A 30 -12.38 1.72 -3.08
C SER A 30 -11.30 1.17 -2.14
N THR A 31 -10.05 1.58 -2.37
CA THR A 31 -8.89 1.24 -1.53
C THR A 31 -8.57 2.40 -0.59
N ALA A 32 -8.57 2.19 0.73
CA ALA A 32 -8.23 3.22 1.70
C ALA A 32 -6.79 3.03 2.22
N ILE A 33 -5.96 4.07 2.16
CA ILE A 33 -4.56 4.03 2.61
C ILE A 33 -4.18 5.30 3.40
N PRO A 34 -3.07 5.28 4.17
CA PRO A 34 -2.62 6.45 4.93
C PRO A 34 -2.39 7.67 4.04
N ARG A 35 -2.65 8.89 4.56
CA ARG A 35 -2.56 10.12 3.75
C ARG A 35 -1.18 10.34 3.13
N THR A 36 -0.10 9.86 3.75
CA THR A 36 1.27 9.98 3.21
C THR A 36 1.40 9.31 1.84
N ARG A 37 0.87 8.09 1.70
CA ARG A 37 0.88 7.34 0.44
C ARG A 37 -0.16 7.88 -0.55
N LEU A 38 -1.28 8.35 -0.02
CA LEU A 38 -2.36 8.94 -0.79
C LEU A 38 -1.94 10.27 -1.45
N SER A 39 -1.23 11.13 -0.72
CA SER A 39 -0.75 12.42 -1.20
C SER A 39 0.29 12.25 -2.29
N ASP A 40 1.17 11.26 -2.17
CA ASP A 40 2.19 10.97 -3.19
C ASP A 40 1.53 10.67 -4.54
N TYR A 41 0.51 9.80 -4.56
CA TYR A 41 -0.23 9.48 -5.78
C TYR A 41 -0.99 10.70 -6.33
N TYR A 42 -1.83 11.35 -5.52
CA TYR A 42 -2.67 12.43 -6.00
C TYR A 42 -1.91 13.73 -6.30
N SER A 43 -0.67 13.89 -5.81
CA SER A 43 0.20 15.00 -6.21
C SER A 43 0.50 15.04 -7.72
N THR A 44 0.36 13.91 -8.39
CA THR A 44 0.58 13.78 -9.84
C THR A 44 -0.63 14.22 -10.68
N ILE A 45 -1.81 14.36 -10.08
CA ILE A 45 -3.06 14.70 -10.77
C ILE A 45 -3.49 16.12 -10.38
N PRO A 46 -3.40 17.10 -11.30
CA PRO A 46 -3.69 18.50 -10.98
C PRO A 46 -5.11 18.70 -10.44
N ARG A 47 -5.23 19.61 -9.47
CA ARG A 47 -6.51 20.03 -8.84
C ARG A 47 -7.23 18.91 -8.08
N THR A 48 -6.52 17.85 -7.72
CA THR A 48 -7.06 16.84 -6.82
C THR A 48 -7.14 17.36 -5.39
N SER A 49 -8.24 17.09 -4.70
CA SER A 49 -8.41 17.47 -3.30
C SER A 49 -9.42 16.58 -2.58
N TYR A 50 -9.28 16.47 -1.26
CA TYR A 50 -10.34 15.90 -0.42
C TYR A 50 -11.52 16.86 -0.33
N SER A 51 -12.73 16.35 -0.52
CA SER A 51 -13.98 17.08 -0.31
C SER A 51 -14.73 16.49 0.88
N SER A 52 -15.06 17.32 1.86
CA SER A 52 -15.90 16.92 2.99
C SER A 52 -17.34 16.62 2.58
N ASP A 53 -17.86 17.35 1.59
CA ASP A 53 -19.25 17.20 1.12
C ASP A 53 -19.47 15.83 0.46
N TRP A 54 -18.43 15.34 -0.20
CA TRP A 54 -18.41 14.04 -0.87
C TRP A 54 -17.68 12.96 -0.06
N ALA A 55 -17.17 13.31 1.12
CA ALA A 55 -16.38 12.45 2.01
C ALA A 55 -15.28 11.65 1.27
N GLY A 56 -14.54 12.30 0.36
CA GLY A 56 -13.57 11.60 -0.47
C GLY A 56 -12.67 12.49 -1.31
N TYR A 57 -11.59 11.89 -1.81
CA TYR A 57 -10.69 12.50 -2.78
C TYR A 57 -11.35 12.55 -4.16
N LEU A 58 -11.43 13.77 -4.68
CA LEU A 58 -11.98 14.08 -5.99
C LEU A 58 -10.89 14.65 -6.90
N PHE A 59 -10.93 14.27 -8.17
CA PHE A 59 -10.11 14.84 -9.23
C PHE A 59 -11.01 15.31 -10.39
N PRO A 60 -10.56 16.23 -11.26
CA PRO A 60 -11.34 16.62 -12.42
C PRO A 60 -11.54 15.46 -13.40
N CYS A 61 -12.78 15.19 -13.82
CA CYS A 61 -13.11 14.05 -14.70
C CYS A 61 -12.38 14.10 -16.06
N THR A 62 -11.83 15.25 -16.46
CA THR A 62 -10.99 15.39 -17.65
C THR A 62 -9.71 14.54 -17.63
N TYR A 63 -9.30 14.04 -16.46
CA TYR A 63 -8.11 13.20 -16.31
C TYR A 63 -8.40 11.71 -16.27
N THR A 64 -9.66 11.28 -16.39
CA THR A 64 -10.06 9.86 -16.27
C THR A 64 -9.25 8.92 -17.16
N ASP A 65 -8.97 9.33 -18.40
CA ASP A 65 -8.24 8.51 -19.38
C ASP A 65 -6.72 8.61 -19.25
N SER A 66 -6.22 9.51 -18.38
CA SER A 66 -4.80 9.79 -18.20
C SER A 66 -4.33 9.58 -16.76
N LEU A 67 -5.10 8.87 -15.94
CA LEU A 67 -4.70 8.55 -14.58
C LEU A 67 -3.43 7.68 -14.59
N PRO A 68 -2.46 7.94 -13.69
CA PRO A 68 -1.24 7.14 -13.62
C PRO A 68 -1.49 5.79 -12.96
N ASP A 69 -0.69 4.80 -13.33
CA ASP A 69 -0.63 3.53 -12.63
C ASP A 69 -0.08 3.73 -11.21
N TRP A 70 -0.62 2.98 -10.25
CA TRP A 70 -0.13 2.97 -8.88
C TRP A 70 0.62 1.68 -8.59
N SER A 71 1.84 1.81 -8.09
CA SER A 71 2.63 0.66 -7.61
C SER A 71 2.61 0.58 -6.09
N PHE A 72 2.36 -0.61 -5.57
CA PHE A 72 2.43 -0.91 -4.14
C PHE A 72 3.43 -2.03 -3.88
N PHE A 73 3.97 -2.06 -2.66
CA PHE A 73 4.94 -3.05 -2.24
C PHE A 73 4.39 -3.81 -1.03
N LEU A 74 4.48 -5.13 -1.06
CA LEU A 74 4.17 -6.01 0.06
C LEU A 74 5.42 -6.79 0.44
N GLY A 75 5.50 -7.23 1.69
CA GLY A 75 6.60 -8.07 2.15
C GLY A 75 7.33 -7.48 3.35
N SER A 76 8.36 -8.18 3.78
CA SER A 76 9.20 -7.79 4.91
C SER A 76 10.62 -7.60 4.45
N ALA A 77 11.27 -6.55 4.94
CA ALA A 77 12.72 -6.48 4.87
C ALA A 77 13.31 -7.70 5.60
N PRO A 78 14.50 -8.21 5.18
CA PRO A 78 15.26 -9.12 6.02
C PRO A 78 15.46 -8.44 7.38
N GLU A 79 15.25 -9.17 8.48
CA GLU A 79 15.47 -8.64 9.82
C GLU A 79 16.95 -8.28 9.98
N THR A 80 17.30 -7.04 9.64
CA THR A 80 18.56 -6.45 10.07
C THR A 80 18.28 -5.81 11.42
N ASN A 81 19.15 -6.03 12.41
CA ASN A 81 19.10 -5.28 13.66
C ASN A 81 19.34 -3.79 13.35
N ILE A 82 18.27 -3.05 13.02
CA ILE A 82 18.36 -1.62 12.72
C ILE A 82 18.58 -0.88 14.04
N THR A 83 19.85 -0.57 14.32
CA THR A 83 20.19 0.53 15.23
C THR A 83 19.85 1.83 14.50
N VAL A 84 18.70 2.42 14.83
CA VAL A 84 18.29 3.72 14.32
C VAL A 84 19.23 4.79 14.89
N SER A 85 20.33 5.08 14.21
CA SER A 85 21.04 6.36 14.36
C SER A 85 20.54 7.30 13.28
N SER A 86 19.65 8.20 13.70
CA SER A 86 19.22 9.37 12.94
C SER A 86 20.43 10.18 12.50
N ASN A 87 20.87 10.02 11.25
CA ASN A 87 21.74 10.98 10.57
C ASN A 87 21.23 11.16 9.13
N SER A 88 20.62 12.31 8.92
CA SER A 88 20.04 12.80 7.68
C SER A 88 21.11 13.04 6.63
N ASN A 89 21.43 12.05 5.80
CA ASN A 89 22.05 12.26 4.50
C ASN A 89 21.42 11.25 3.52
N LYS A 90 20.39 11.72 2.81
CA LYS A 90 19.66 11.01 1.76
C LYS A 90 20.60 10.78 0.57
N ALA A 91 21.17 9.59 0.50
CA ALA A 91 21.64 9.00 -0.75
C ALA A 91 20.70 7.82 -1.05
N GLU A 92 20.11 7.82 -2.24
CA GLU A 92 19.27 6.74 -2.74
C GLU A 92 20.11 5.45 -2.83
N PRO A 93 19.63 4.30 -2.32
CA PRO A 93 20.30 3.05 -2.56
C PRO A 93 20.11 2.69 -4.04
N LYS A 94 21.19 2.80 -4.83
CA LYS A 94 21.27 2.19 -6.16
C LYS A 94 21.16 0.68 -5.98
N MET A 95 20.06 0.09 -6.44
CA MET A 95 19.94 -1.36 -6.54
C MET A 95 20.72 -1.82 -7.77
N GLU A 96 21.98 -2.22 -7.55
CA GLU A 96 22.78 -2.96 -8.53
C GLU A 96 22.11 -4.34 -8.69
N LEU A 97 21.83 -4.73 -9.94
CA LEU A 97 21.29 -6.05 -10.27
C LEU A 97 22.43 -7.08 -10.10
N ASP A 98 22.53 -7.71 -8.93
CA ASP A 98 23.48 -8.80 -8.72
C ASP A 98 23.07 -10.06 -9.53
N PRO A 99 24.05 -10.85 -10.04
CA PRO A 99 23.79 -11.99 -10.92
C PRO A 99 23.22 -13.21 -10.16
N GLU A 100 22.39 -14.00 -10.85
CA GLU A 100 21.66 -15.17 -10.33
C GLU A 100 22.56 -16.21 -9.61
N PRO A 101 22.16 -16.72 -8.42
CA PRO A 101 22.85 -17.84 -7.79
C PRO A 101 22.27 -19.18 -8.27
N GLN A 102 23.16 -20.06 -8.73
CA GLN A 102 22.89 -21.50 -8.93
C GLN A 102 23.18 -22.25 -7.63
N GLY A 103 22.24 -23.05 -7.10
CA GLY A 103 22.58 -24.05 -6.08
C GLY A 103 21.42 -24.57 -5.20
N GLU A 104 21.33 -25.91 -5.16
CA GLU A 104 20.43 -26.77 -4.39
C GLU A 104 20.67 -26.74 -2.86
N GLY A 105 19.58 -26.86 -2.09
CA GLY A 105 19.53 -27.60 -0.82
C GLY A 105 20.06 -26.95 0.47
N ASN A 106 19.15 -26.81 1.44
CA ASN A 106 19.32 -26.65 2.90
C ASN A 106 19.53 -25.22 3.46
N GLY A 107 18.52 -24.79 4.22
CA GLY A 107 18.49 -23.57 5.04
C GLY A 107 17.63 -22.48 4.40
N MET A 108 16.46 -22.20 4.97
CA MET A 108 15.76 -20.94 4.70
C MET A 108 16.68 -19.82 5.19
N LYS A 109 17.45 -19.21 4.29
CA LYS A 109 18.06 -17.92 4.58
C LYS A 109 16.90 -16.93 4.65
N GLU A 110 16.87 -16.13 5.71
CA GLU A 110 15.85 -15.09 5.94
C GLU A 110 16.09 -13.89 5.01
N ASP A 111 16.12 -14.19 3.72
CA ASP A 111 16.17 -13.21 2.65
C ASP A 111 14.74 -12.66 2.58
N GLY A 112 14.50 -11.52 3.22
CA GLY A 112 13.17 -10.91 3.27
C GLY A 112 12.54 -10.86 1.88
N PHE A 113 11.25 -11.20 1.80
CA PHE A 113 10.52 -11.20 0.55
C PHE A 113 9.91 -9.83 0.27
N TYR A 114 9.98 -9.37 -0.98
CA TYR A 114 9.22 -8.21 -1.45
C TYR A 114 8.46 -8.54 -2.74
N TYR A 115 7.20 -8.11 -2.79
CA TYR A 115 6.32 -8.17 -3.94
C TYR A 115 5.97 -6.77 -4.39
N LYS A 116 6.10 -6.47 -5.69
CA LYS A 116 5.64 -5.23 -6.30
C LYS A 116 4.38 -5.52 -7.12
N GLY A 117 3.25 -4.96 -6.71
CA GLY A 117 2.01 -4.99 -7.49
C GLY A 117 1.75 -3.65 -8.18
N THR A 118 1.00 -3.69 -9.28
CA THR A 118 0.59 -2.50 -10.02
C THR A 118 -0.92 -2.50 -10.25
N VAL A 119 -1.56 -1.36 -9.96
CA VAL A 119 -2.96 -1.07 -10.25
C VAL A 119 -3.00 -0.07 -11.40
N PRO A 120 -3.59 -0.42 -12.55
CA PRO A 120 -3.67 0.51 -13.67
C PRO A 120 -4.45 1.78 -13.34
N GLY A 121 -4.06 2.90 -13.94
CA GLY A 121 -4.72 4.18 -13.75
C GLY A 121 -6.22 4.16 -14.05
N ARG A 122 -6.67 3.40 -15.06
CA ARG A 122 -8.11 3.22 -15.36
C ARG A 122 -8.91 2.65 -14.19
N TYR A 123 -8.26 1.91 -13.29
CA TYR A 123 -8.91 1.39 -12.09
C TYR A 123 -8.97 2.42 -10.96
N MET A 124 -8.22 3.52 -11.08
CA MET A 124 -8.19 4.62 -10.13
C MET A 124 -9.27 5.67 -10.37
N ASN A 125 -10.09 5.54 -11.42
CA ASN A 125 -11.37 6.23 -11.51
C ASN A 125 -12.46 5.36 -10.87
N TYR A 126 -13.04 5.84 -9.77
CA TYR A 126 -14.17 5.18 -9.12
C TYR A 126 -15.52 5.52 -9.77
N GLY A 127 -15.61 6.69 -10.41
CA GLY A 127 -16.82 7.17 -11.07
C GLY A 127 -17.07 8.66 -10.84
N GLU A 128 -18.06 9.20 -11.53
CA GLU A 128 -18.43 10.61 -11.44
C GLU A 128 -19.11 10.92 -10.10
N ALA A 129 -18.60 11.93 -9.39
CA ALA A 129 -19.34 12.58 -8.31
C ALA A 129 -20.37 13.55 -8.92
N ASN A 130 -19.96 14.30 -9.95
CA ASN A 130 -20.81 15.14 -10.78
C ASN A 130 -20.14 15.35 -12.16
N ALA A 131 -20.73 16.20 -13.00
CA ALA A 131 -20.23 16.48 -14.35
C ALA A 131 -18.78 17.01 -14.44
N THR A 132 -18.21 17.53 -13.35
CA THR A 132 -16.83 18.08 -13.33
C THR A 132 -15.88 17.22 -12.51
N TRP A 133 -16.37 16.58 -11.45
CA TRP A 133 -15.55 15.94 -10.43
C TRP A 133 -15.80 14.44 -10.37
N CYS A 134 -14.72 13.67 -10.34
CA CYS A 134 -14.72 12.23 -10.29
C CYS A 134 -14.08 11.75 -8.98
N TYR A 135 -14.64 10.70 -8.40
CA TYR A 135 -14.08 10.01 -7.25
C TYR A 135 -12.83 9.24 -7.65
N GLY A 136 -11.76 9.44 -6.89
CA GLY A 136 -10.59 8.58 -6.99
C GLY A 136 -10.83 7.21 -6.36
N GLY A 137 -10.29 6.16 -6.97
CA GLY A 137 -10.36 4.78 -6.48
C GLY A 137 -9.59 4.55 -5.18
N MET A 138 -8.72 5.51 -4.82
CA MET A 138 -7.93 5.49 -3.60
C MET A 138 -8.40 6.58 -2.63
N GLN A 139 -8.61 6.22 -1.37
CA GLN A 139 -9.19 7.08 -0.34
C GLN A 139 -8.33 7.11 0.92
N SER A 140 -8.60 8.07 1.81
CA SER A 140 -7.89 8.19 3.08
C SER A 140 -8.39 7.17 4.09
N SER A 141 -7.47 6.51 4.80
CA SER A 141 -7.78 5.63 5.91
C SER A 141 -7.66 6.29 7.30
N GLU A 142 -7.36 7.59 7.37
CA GLU A 142 -7.07 8.23 8.67
C GLU A 142 -8.22 8.17 9.68
N ASP A 143 -9.48 8.17 9.22
CA ASP A 143 -10.64 8.11 10.11
C ASP A 143 -10.97 6.69 10.59
N ILE A 144 -10.33 5.66 10.01
CA ILE A 144 -10.53 4.24 10.36
C ILE A 144 -9.32 3.61 11.07
N GLY A 145 -8.13 4.18 10.93
CA GLY A 145 -6.93 3.77 11.67
C GLY A 145 -6.24 2.49 11.17
N PHE A 146 -6.61 1.99 9.99
CA PHE A 146 -5.98 0.86 9.32
C PHE A 146 -6.16 0.97 7.80
N SER A 147 -5.27 0.38 6.99
CA SER A 147 -5.46 0.40 5.53
C SER A 147 -6.47 -0.65 5.08
N VAL A 148 -7.27 -0.34 4.05
CA VAL A 148 -8.22 -1.25 3.42
C VAL A 148 -7.84 -1.44 1.95
N PHE A 149 -7.40 -2.64 1.60
CA PHE A 149 -7.14 -3.05 0.22
C PHE A 149 -8.41 -3.54 -0.44
N GLY A 150 -9.15 -2.58 -0.99
CA GLY A 150 -10.40 -2.77 -1.72
C GLY A 150 -10.27 -3.33 -3.14
N GLY A 151 -11.42 -3.44 -3.79
CA GLY A 151 -11.67 -3.89 -5.15
C GLY A 151 -10.81 -3.20 -6.22
N VAL A 152 -10.43 -1.94 -6.04
CA VAL A 152 -9.46 -1.22 -6.90
C VAL A 152 -8.12 -1.96 -6.98
N LEU A 153 -7.59 -2.39 -5.83
CA LEU A 153 -6.37 -3.20 -5.76
C LEU A 153 -6.68 -4.65 -6.13
N LEU A 154 -7.70 -5.27 -5.52
CA LEU A 154 -7.98 -6.70 -5.65
C LEU A 154 -8.27 -7.11 -7.10
N LYS A 155 -8.95 -6.28 -7.89
CA LYS A 155 -9.22 -6.58 -9.31
C LYS A 155 -7.98 -6.52 -10.20
N ALA A 156 -6.89 -5.91 -9.74
CA ALA A 156 -5.63 -5.80 -10.47
C ALA A 156 -4.69 -6.98 -10.18
N GLN A 157 -4.93 -7.75 -9.13
CA GLN A 157 -4.03 -8.81 -8.66
C GLN A 157 -4.72 -10.16 -8.71
N PHE A 158 -3.95 -11.24 -8.81
CA PHE A 158 -4.42 -12.57 -8.46
C PHE A 158 -4.15 -12.77 -6.96
N VAL A 159 -5.20 -12.98 -6.18
CA VAL A 159 -5.14 -13.03 -4.71
C VAL A 159 -5.62 -14.39 -4.22
N VAL A 160 -4.77 -15.09 -3.47
CA VAL A 160 -5.08 -16.39 -2.86
C VAL A 160 -5.27 -16.22 -1.37
N PHE A 161 -6.45 -16.58 -0.87
CA PHE A 161 -6.74 -16.64 0.56
C PHE A 161 -6.53 -18.08 1.06
N ASP A 162 -5.39 -18.32 1.69
CA ASP A 162 -5.11 -19.61 2.32
C ASP A 162 -5.57 -19.57 3.78
N LEU A 163 -6.79 -20.04 4.00
CA LEU A 163 -7.41 -20.10 5.33
C LEU A 163 -6.73 -21.12 6.24
N GLY A 164 -6.11 -22.18 5.69
CA GLY A 164 -5.42 -23.19 6.47
C GLY A 164 -4.08 -22.69 7.02
N GLY A 165 -3.37 -21.90 6.23
CA GLY A 165 -2.13 -21.23 6.62
C GLY A 165 -2.30 -19.83 7.22
N MET A 166 -3.54 -19.31 7.31
CA MET A 166 -3.85 -17.92 7.70
C MET A 166 -2.99 -16.88 6.99
N ARG A 167 -2.86 -17.01 5.67
CA ARG A 167 -2.00 -16.16 4.84
C ARG A 167 -2.69 -15.75 3.55
N VAL A 168 -2.19 -14.68 2.96
CA VAL A 168 -2.63 -14.19 1.66
C VAL A 168 -1.44 -14.15 0.71
N GLY A 169 -1.63 -14.70 -0.50
CA GLY A 169 -0.67 -14.64 -1.59
C GLY A 169 -1.12 -13.66 -2.66
N PHE A 170 -0.17 -12.91 -3.22
CA PHE A 170 -0.39 -12.00 -4.35
C PHE A 170 0.48 -12.42 -5.52
N ALA A 171 -0.09 -12.34 -6.72
CA ALA A 171 0.62 -12.49 -7.97
C ALA A 171 0.09 -11.49 -9.01
N GLY A 172 0.96 -11.10 -9.94
CA GLY A 172 0.56 -10.37 -11.11
C GLY A 172 -0.38 -11.21 -11.96
N LYS A 173 -1.30 -10.54 -12.66
CA LYS A 173 -2.18 -11.19 -13.63
C LYS A 173 -2.29 -10.35 -14.88
N ASP A 174 -2.55 -11.01 -16.00
CA ASP A 174 -2.92 -10.30 -17.22
C ASP A 174 -4.26 -9.60 -17.00
N LEU A 175 -4.26 -8.29 -17.21
CA LEU A 175 -5.46 -7.48 -17.13
C LEU A 175 -6.03 -7.36 -18.53
N LEU A 176 -7.27 -7.82 -18.69
CA LEU A 176 -8.01 -7.57 -19.92
C LEU A 176 -8.16 -6.05 -20.08
N GLU A 177 -7.63 -5.55 -21.20
CA GLU A 177 -7.94 -4.25 -21.75
C GLU A 177 -8.82 -4.50 -22.97
N GLU A 178 -9.93 -3.77 -23.13
CA GLU A 178 -10.80 -3.93 -24.30
C GLU A 178 -10.12 -3.54 -25.62
N GLU A 179 -8.96 -2.87 -25.58
CA GLU A 179 -8.17 -2.53 -26.76
C GLU A 179 -6.70 -2.85 -26.44
N GLY A 180 -6.17 -3.92 -27.02
CA GLY A 180 -5.04 -4.66 -26.46
C GLY A 180 -3.68 -3.96 -26.39
N MET A 181 -3.07 -3.97 -25.21
CA MET A 181 -1.71 -4.45 -24.94
C MET A 181 -1.45 -4.55 -23.42
N VAL A 182 -0.49 -5.38 -23.03
CA VAL A 182 -0.37 -6.03 -21.71
C VAL A 182 0.20 -5.12 -20.61
N GLY A 183 -0.59 -4.83 -19.57
CA GLY A 183 -0.07 -4.43 -18.26
C GLY A 183 0.54 -5.64 -17.53
N LYS A 184 1.83 -5.91 -17.75
CA LYS A 184 2.51 -7.04 -17.08
C LYS A 184 2.77 -6.70 -15.61
N GLY A 185 1.97 -7.24 -14.71
CA GLY A 185 2.43 -7.51 -13.35
C GLY A 185 3.46 -8.63 -13.41
N GLU A 186 4.75 -8.28 -13.45
CA GLU A 186 5.83 -9.27 -13.51
C GLU A 186 5.94 -10.00 -12.17
N VAL A 187 5.71 -11.32 -12.18
CA VAL A 187 6.00 -12.21 -11.05
C VAL A 187 7.44 -12.68 -11.21
N ARG A 188 8.30 -12.36 -10.25
CA ARG A 188 9.58 -13.05 -10.06
C ARG A 188 9.45 -13.91 -8.82
N VAL A 189 9.53 -15.22 -9.01
CA VAL A 189 9.55 -16.26 -7.96
C VAL A 189 11.00 -16.60 -7.66
#